data_AF-A0AAV5IAS0-F1
#
_entry.id   AF-A0AAV5IAS0-F1
#
_cell.length_a   1.000
_cell.length_b   1.000
_cell.length_c   1.000
_cell.angle_alpha   90.00
_cell.angle_beta   90.00
_cell.angle_gamma   90.00
#
_symmetry.space_group_name_H-M   'P 1'
#
loop_
_entity.id
_entity.type
_entity.pdbx_description
1 polymer ?
#
loop_
_entity_poly.entity_id
_entity_poly.type
_entity_poly.pdbx_seq_one_letter_code
_entity_poly.pdbx_strand_id
1 'polypeptide(L)'
;MEEVEAVADLVKRSLNGSGLRRPTMKEVAEELGRLKKLSDNFWAHKENEEAEHLLGESSSYTSEFLNTKMEQVETYTVHTTFDIEQASSTLGI
;
A
#
# COMPACT_ATOMS: atom_id res chain seq x y z
N MET A 1 -7.36 22.60 5.52
CA MET A 1 -5.91 22.35 5.78
C MET A 1 -5.72 21.37 6.93
N GLU A 2 -6.55 21.46 7.97
CA GLU A 2 -6.54 20.55 9.14
C GLU A 2 -6.65 19.06 8.79
N GLU A 3 -7.46 18.67 7.81
CA GLU A 3 -7.64 17.24 7.45
C GLU A 3 -6.36 16.63 6.85
N VAL A 4 -5.66 17.38 5.99
CA VAL A 4 -4.40 16.94 5.36
C VAL A 4 -3.31 16.80 6.42
N GLU A 5 -3.25 17.74 7.36
CA GLU A 5 -2.31 17.69 8.49
C GLU A 5 -2.58 16.48 9.39
N ALA A 6 -3.85 16.21 9.71
CA ALA A 6 -4.23 15.05 10.51
C ALA A 6 -3.90 13.72 9.83
N VAL A 7 -4.11 13.60 8.51
CA VAL A 7 -3.70 12.42 7.73
C VAL A 7 -2.18 12.31 7.69
N ALA A 8 -1.45 13.41 7.47
CA ALA A 8 0.00 13.41 7.45
C ALA A 8 0.60 12.95 8.79
N ASP A 9 0.03 13.38 9.91
CA ASP A 9 0.45 12.95 11.24
C ASP A 9 0.14 11.46 11.50
N LEU A 10 -1.00 10.96 11.01
CA LEU A 10 -1.30 9.52 11.07
C LEU A 10 -0.30 8.71 10.24
N VAL A 11 0.04 9.16 9.02
CA VAL A 11 1.05 8.51 8.16
C VAL A 11 2.42 8.53 8.83
N LYS A 12 2.84 9.67 9.39
CA LYS A 12 4.11 9.82 10.11
C LYS A 12 4.24 8.82 11.26
N ARG A 13 3.17 8.62 12.05
CA ARG A 13 3.14 7.62 13.13
C ARG A 13 3.16 6.19 12.58
N SER A 14 2.45 5.94 11.49
CA SER A 14 2.37 4.62 10.84
C SER A 14 3.69 4.19 10.19
N LEU A 15 4.50 5.15 9.74
CA LEU A 15 5.83 4.94 9.16
C LEU A 15 6.96 5.04 10.18
N ASN A 16 6.66 4.92 11.49
CA ASN A 16 7.71 4.92 12.51
C ASN A 16 8.70 3.78 12.27
N GLY A 17 10.01 4.09 12.27
CA GLY A 17 11.06 3.10 12.06
C GLY A 17 11.10 2.00 13.14
N SER A 18 10.56 2.27 14.33
CA SER A 18 10.34 1.24 15.35
C SER A 18 8.92 0.67 15.25
N GLY A 19 8.84 -0.63 14.95
CA GLY A 19 7.56 -1.33 14.84
C GLY A 19 6.69 -1.28 16.11
N LEU A 20 7.30 -1.17 17.29
CA LEU A 20 6.62 -1.07 18.59
C LEU A 20 5.96 0.29 18.82
N ARG A 21 6.39 1.32 18.09
CA ARG A 21 5.85 2.69 18.19
C ARG A 21 4.82 2.99 17.09
N ARG A 22 4.65 2.07 16.15
CA ARG A 22 3.59 2.19 15.14
C ARG A 22 2.24 1.94 15.80
N PRO A 23 1.21 2.71 15.44
CA PRO A 23 -0.14 2.40 15.85
C PRO A 23 -0.56 1.03 15.31
N THR A 24 -1.45 0.37 16.03
CA THR A 24 -2.11 -0.85 15.56
C THR A 24 -3.03 -0.52 14.38
N MET A 25 -3.29 -1.50 13.52
CA MET A 25 -4.21 -1.31 12.39
C MET A 25 -5.63 -0.93 12.86
N LYS A 26 -6.03 -1.36 14.08
CA LYS A 26 -7.28 -0.94 14.71
C LYS A 26 -7.29 0.58 14.95
N GLU A 27 -6.26 1.12 15.59
CA GLU A 27 -6.16 2.56 15.87
C GLU A 27 -6.08 3.37 14.56
N VAL A 28 -5.38 2.86 13.54
CA VAL A 28 -5.34 3.48 12.21
C VAL A 28 -6.74 3.53 11.59
N ALA A 29 -7.48 2.43 11.62
CA ALA A 29 -8.84 2.37 11.08
C ALA A 29 -9.81 3.28 11.84
N GLU A 30 -9.71 3.35 13.16
CA GLU A 30 -10.52 4.24 14.01
C GLU A 30 -10.25 5.71 13.68
N GLU A 31 -8.99 6.13 13.57
CA GLU A 31 -8.63 7.51 13.26
C GLU A 31 -9.02 7.91 11.83
N LEU A 32 -8.78 7.03 10.84
CA LEU A 32 -9.26 7.26 9.46
C LEU A 32 -10.79 7.33 9.39
N GLY A 33 -11.49 6.49 10.15
CA GLY A 33 -12.94 6.53 10.24
C GLY A 33 -13.45 7.85 10.85
N ARG A 34 -12.74 8.40 11.84
CA ARG A 34 -13.04 9.70 12.44
C ARG A 34 -12.80 10.85 11.45
N LEU A 35 -11.69 10.80 10.71
CA LEU A 35 -11.36 11.78 9.67
C LEU A 35 -12.37 11.76 8.53
N LYS A 36 -12.79 10.57 8.10
CA LYS A 36 -13.82 10.39 7.06
C LYS A 36 -15.15 11.03 7.43
N LYS A 37 -15.59 10.90 8.69
CA LYS A 37 -16.81 11.55 9.19
C LYS A 37 -16.71 13.07 9.22
N LEU A 38 -15.51 13.60 9.44
CA LEU A 38 -15.30 15.05 9.42
C LEU A 38 -15.38 15.62 8.00
N SER A 39 -15.01 14.80 7.02
CA SER A 39 -15.00 15.14 5.59
C SER A 39 -16.24 14.62 4.84
N ASP A 40 -17.40 14.45 5.50
CA ASP A 40 -18.57 13.75 4.96
C ASP A 40 -19.03 14.25 3.57
N ASN A 41 -18.75 15.50 3.21
CA ASN A 41 -19.07 16.05 1.87
C ASN A 41 -17.97 15.82 0.80
N PHE A 42 -16.74 15.51 1.19
CA PHE A 42 -15.59 15.40 0.28
C PHE A 42 -15.47 14.01 -0.37
N TRP A 43 -15.80 12.96 0.39
CA TRP A 43 -15.70 11.57 -0.07
C TRP A 43 -17.04 10.94 -0.50
N ALA A 44 -18.18 11.54 -0.14
CA ALA A 44 -19.49 10.97 -0.48
C ALA A 44 -19.90 11.17 -1.95
N HIS A 45 -19.28 12.11 -2.67
CA HIS A 45 -19.76 12.52 -4.00
C HIS A 45 -18.93 12.03 -5.19
N LYS A 46 -17.88 11.24 -4.97
CA LYS A 46 -17.08 10.72 -6.09
C LYS A 46 -17.68 9.41 -6.60
N GLU A 47 -18.79 9.49 -7.35
CA GLU A 47 -18.98 8.56 -8.46
C GLU A 47 -17.78 8.79 -9.38
N ASN A 48 -16.72 8.03 -9.13
CA ASN A 48 -15.41 8.25 -9.72
C ASN A 48 -15.37 7.56 -11.08
N GLU A 49 -16.25 7.99 -11.98
CA GLU A 49 -16.34 7.46 -13.35
C GLU A 49 -14.94 7.42 -13.97
N GLU A 50 -14.12 8.46 -13.76
CA GLU A 50 -12.72 8.47 -14.20
C GLU A 50 -11.87 7.31 -13.64
N ALA A 51 -11.98 6.96 -12.36
CA ALA A 51 -11.24 5.81 -11.84
C ALA A 51 -11.80 4.48 -12.33
N GLU A 52 -13.11 4.34 -12.47
CA GLU A 52 -13.72 3.15 -13.05
C GLU A 52 -13.29 2.96 -14.52
N HIS A 53 -13.20 4.05 -15.29
CA HIS A 53 -12.68 4.03 -16.65
C HIS A 53 -11.20 3.64 -16.70
N LEU A 54 -10.34 4.26 -15.87
CA LEU A 54 -8.91 3.96 -15.82
C LEU A 54 -8.61 2.52 -15.35
N LEU A 55 -9.43 1.97 -14.43
CA LEU A 55 -9.30 0.60 -13.95
C LEU A 55 -9.92 -0.41 -14.92
N GLY A 56 -10.97 -0.04 -15.65
CA GLY A 56 -11.62 -0.88 -16.67
C GLY A 56 -10.77 -1.07 -17.93
N GLU A 57 -10.02 -0.05 -18.35
CA GLU A 57 -9.10 -0.12 -19.50
C GLU A 57 -7.88 -1.02 -19.24
N SER A 58 -7.57 -1.28 -17.96
CA SER A 58 -6.41 -2.08 -17.54
C SER A 58 -6.49 -3.57 -17.94
N SER A 59 -7.70 -4.10 -18.06
CA SER A 59 -7.92 -5.54 -18.18
C SER A 59 -7.50 -6.14 -19.54
N SER A 60 -7.39 -5.31 -20.59
CA SER A 60 -7.11 -5.80 -21.94
C SER A 60 -5.66 -6.25 -22.14
N TYR A 61 -4.68 -5.51 -21.62
CA TYR A 61 -3.26 -5.79 -21.86
C TYR A 61 -2.71 -6.97 -21.05
N THR A 62 -3.31 -7.33 -19.92
CA THR A 62 -2.88 -8.50 -19.13
C THR A 62 -3.33 -9.81 -19.77
N SER A 63 -4.40 -9.80 -20.58
CA SER A 63 -4.94 -11.00 -21.21
C SER A 63 -4.07 -11.52 -22.37
N GLU A 64 -3.46 -10.63 -23.15
CA GLU A 64 -2.56 -10.99 -24.26
C GLU A 64 -1.26 -11.62 -23.77
N PHE A 65 -0.67 -11.10 -22.67
CA PHE A 65 0.60 -11.60 -22.14
C PHE A 65 0.49 -13.01 -21.53
N LEU A 66 -0.69 -13.37 -21.00
CA LEU A 66 -0.93 -14.69 -20.41
C LEU A 66 -1.19 -15.77 -21.48
N ASN A 67 -1.77 -15.39 -22.62
CA ASN A 67 -2.09 -16.34 -23.69
C ASN A 67 -0.85 -16.75 -24.51
N THR A 68 0.16 -15.89 -24.67
CA THR A 68 1.35 -16.18 -25.50
C THR A 68 2.46 -16.94 -24.78
N LYS A 69 2.36 -17.19 -23.47
CA LYS A 69 3.44 -17.83 -22.67
C LYS A 69 3.12 -19.24 -22.16
N MET A 70 1.97 -19.81 -22.52
CA MET A 70 1.60 -21.19 -22.14
C MET A 70 2.18 -22.29 -23.03
N GLU A 71 3.14 -22.00 -23.92
CA GLU A 71 3.87 -23.01 -24.71
C GLU A 71 5.36 -23.15 -24.32
N GLN A 72 5.80 -22.55 -23.21
CA GLN A 72 7.06 -22.91 -22.57
C GLN A 72 6.88 -22.97 -21.05
N VAL A 73 6.42 -24.12 -20.56
CA VAL A 73 6.52 -24.47 -19.13
C VAL A 73 8.00 -24.68 -18.81
N GLU A 74 8.64 -23.63 -18.32
CA GLU A 74 9.72 -23.75 -17.36
C GLU A 74 9.24 -23.11 -16.06
N THR A 75 9.05 -23.94 -15.04
CA THR A 75 8.64 -23.54 -13.70
C THR A 75 9.74 -22.72 -13.05
N TYR A 76 9.64 -21.40 -13.09
CA TYR A 76 10.45 -20.51 -12.26
C TYR A 76 9.72 -20.29 -10.93
N THR A 77 10.15 -21.02 -9.91
CA THR A 77 9.80 -20.76 -8.52
C THR A 77 10.10 -19.31 -8.18
N VAL A 78 9.07 -18.54 -7.87
CA VAL A 78 9.20 -17.15 -7.41
C VAL A 78 9.95 -17.18 -6.08
N HIS A 79 11.23 -16.77 -6.08
CA HIS A 79 12.00 -16.59 -4.85
C HIS A 79 11.36 -15.46 -4.03
N THR A 80 10.68 -15.82 -2.93
CA THR A 80 10.11 -14.89 -1.95
C THR A 80 11.09 -14.61 -0.81
N THR A 81 12.37 -14.36 -1.12
CA THR A 81 13.37 -14.00 -0.10
C THR A 81 13.81 -12.55 -0.30
N PHE A 82 13.54 -11.73 0.73
CA PHE A 82 14.04 -10.36 0.86
C PHE A 82 15.24 -10.40 1.82
N ASP A 83 16.45 -10.25 1.29
CA ASP A 83 17.68 -10.24 2.07
C ASP A 83 17.85 -8.86 2.75
N ILE A 84 17.74 -8.82 4.07
CA ILE A 84 18.17 -7.66 4.88
C ILE A 84 19.62 -7.93 5.29
N GLU A 85 20.57 -7.43 4.52
CA GLU A 85 21.97 -7.37 4.93
C GLU A 85 22.37 -5.97 5.45
N GLN A 86 23.36 -6.02 6.36
CA GLN A 86 24.16 -4.96 6.99
C GLN A 86 23.62 -4.38 8.31
N ALA A 87 24.36 -4.32 9.43
CA ALA A 87 25.79 -4.50 9.68
C ALA A 87 26.03 -5.02 11.11
N SER A 88 26.90 -6.02 11.30
CA SER A 88 27.52 -6.26 12.61
C SER A 88 28.84 -5.48 12.68
N SER A 89 28.93 -4.47 13.54
CA SER A 89 30.21 -3.86 13.89
C SER A 89 31.05 -4.87 14.66
N THR A 90 32.23 -5.15 14.12
CA THR A 90 33.30 -5.92 14.74
C THR A 90 33.75 -5.23 16.03
N LEU A 91 33.50 -5.83 17.20
CA LEU A 91 34.28 -5.57 18.40
C LEU A 91 35.08 -6.84 18.70
N GLY A 92 36.32 -6.86 18.20
CA GLY A 92 37.30 -7.87 18.57
C GLY A 92 37.80 -7.61 19.98
N ILE A 93 37.55 -8.56 20.87
CA ILE A 93 38.37 -8.83 22.05
C ILE A 93 39.15 -10.11 21.77
#